data_AF-A0A0H4KB19-F1
#
_entry.id   AF-A0A0H4KB19-F1
#
_cell.length_a   1.000
_cell.length_b   1.000
_cell.length_c   1.000
_cell.angle_alpha   90.00
_cell.angle_beta   90.00
_cell.angle_gamma   90.00
#
_symmetry.space_group_name_H-M   'P 1'
#
loop_
_entity.id
_entity.type
_entity.pdbx_description
1 polymer ?
#
loop_
_entity_poly.entity_id
_entity_poly.type
_entity_poly.pdbx_seq_one_letter_code
_entity_poly.pdbx_strand_id
1 'polypeptide(L)'
;IFKLKVQKGKTYLLRIINAALNNELFFKIANHNMKVVAVDAGYTVPYVTGVVVIGPGQTVDVLLAADQEVGSYYMAANAYSSAAGTLFDNTTTRGVVVYEGAPTSA
;
A
#
# COMPACT_ATOMS: atom_id res chain seq x y z
N ILE A 1 -11.87 -8.34 4.27
CA ILE A 1 -10.47 -7.83 4.30
C ILE A 1 -9.64 -8.59 3.26
N PHE A 2 -8.94 -7.86 2.39
CA PHE A 2 -8.01 -8.44 1.42
C PHE A 2 -6.77 -9.03 2.12
N LYS A 3 -6.29 -10.19 1.67
CA LYS A 3 -5.09 -10.85 2.20
C LYS A 3 -4.08 -11.11 1.07
N LEU A 4 -2.87 -10.60 1.23
CA LEU A 4 -1.73 -10.88 0.35
C LEU A 4 -0.82 -11.89 1.05
N LYS A 5 -0.70 -13.11 0.54
CA LYS A 5 0.24 -14.11 1.06
C LYS A 5 1.63 -13.85 0.49
N VAL A 6 2.65 -13.83 1.34
CA VAL A 6 4.05 -13.61 0.95
C VAL A 6 4.98 -14.62 1.59
N GLN A 7 6.07 -14.94 0.89
CA GLN A 7 7.15 -15.77 1.40
C GLN A 7 8.32 -14.86 1.81
N LYS A 8 8.87 -15.08 3.02
CA LYS A 8 10.02 -14.30 3.52
C LYS A 8 11.18 -14.35 2.52
N GLY A 9 11.79 -13.20 2.24
CA GLY A 9 12.89 -13.02 1.30
C GLY A 9 12.49 -12.89 -0.18
N LYS A 10 11.21 -13.06 -0.54
CA LYS A 10 10.73 -12.81 -1.91
C LYS A 10 10.37 -11.33 -2.11
N THR A 11 10.36 -10.90 -3.37
CA THR A 11 9.93 -9.56 -3.77
C THR A 11 8.69 -9.64 -4.64
N TYR A 12 7.73 -8.76 -4.38
CA TYR A 12 6.42 -8.73 -5.04
C TYR A 12 6.23 -7.38 -5.73
N LEU A 13 5.77 -7.40 -6.98
CA LEU A 13 5.32 -6.20 -7.67
C LEU A 13 3.85 -5.94 -7.31
N LEU A 14 3.59 -4.84 -6.60
CA LEU A 14 2.24 -4.36 -6.34
C LEU A 14 1.91 -3.24 -7.31
N ARG A 15 0.78 -3.38 -8.00
CA ARG A 15 0.23 -2.36 -8.90
C ARG A 15 -0.91 -1.66 -8.18
N ILE A 16 -0.61 -0.53 -7.56
CA ILE A 16 -1.56 0.23 -6.76
C ILE A 16 -2.35 1.12 -7.73
N ILE A 17 -3.67 1.01 -7.69
CA ILE A 17 -4.58 1.77 -8.55
C ILE A 17 -5.58 2.48 -7.65
N ASN A 18 -5.65 3.81 -7.74
CA ASN A 18 -6.72 4.55 -7.08
C ASN A 18 -7.92 4.63 -8.01
N ALA A 19 -8.86 3.70 -7.84
CA ALA A 19 -10.14 3.69 -8.53
C ALA A 19 -11.27 4.34 -7.70
N ALA A 20 -10.95 5.14 -6.67
CA ALA A 20 -11.92 5.93 -5.94
C ALA A 20 -12.43 7.11 -6.78
N LEU A 21 -13.53 7.72 -6.36
CA LEU A 21 -14.17 8.79 -7.13
C LEU A 21 -13.47 10.15 -6.96
N ASN A 22 -13.21 10.56 -5.71
CA ASN A 22 -12.90 11.96 -5.39
C ASN A 22 -11.65 12.20 -4.54
N ASN A 23 -11.13 11.20 -3.82
CA ASN A 23 -10.10 11.42 -2.82
C ASN A 23 -8.73 10.91 -3.29
N GLU A 24 -7.69 11.72 -3.12
CA GLU A 24 -6.34 11.20 -3.03
C GLU A 24 -6.21 10.32 -1.78
N LEU A 25 -5.45 9.24 -1.88
CA LEU A 25 -5.29 8.26 -0.81
C LEU A 25 -3.82 8.18 -0.40
N PHE A 26 -3.58 8.19 0.90
CA PHE A 26 -2.37 7.61 1.47
C PHE A 26 -2.50 6.10 1.44
N PHE A 27 -1.50 5.39 0.95
CA PHE A 27 -1.36 3.95 1.03
C PHE A 27 -0.04 3.57 1.71
N LYS A 28 -0.09 2.64 2.66
CA LYS A 28 1.11 2.09 3.31
C LYS A 28 0.94 0.65 3.75
N ILE A 29 2.06 0.00 4.00
CA ILE A 29 2.13 -1.35 4.59
C ILE A 29 2.94 -1.26 5.88
N ALA A 30 2.38 -1.72 6.99
CA ALA A 30 3.01 -1.66 8.30
C ALA A 30 4.39 -2.34 8.25
N ASN A 31 5.41 -1.64 8.76
CA ASN A 31 6.81 -2.09 8.83
C ASN A 31 7.47 -2.42 7.48
N HIS A 32 6.86 -2.07 6.34
CA HIS A 32 7.49 -2.30 5.04
C HIS A 32 7.71 -0.97 4.33
N ASN A 33 8.90 -0.80 3.78
CA ASN A 33 9.14 0.20 2.75
C ASN A 33 8.79 -0.37 1.38
N MET A 34 8.43 0.52 0.47
CA MET A 34 8.08 0.20 -0.91
C MET A 34 9.04 0.93 -1.84
N LYS A 35 9.55 0.22 -2.84
CA LYS A 35 10.39 0.82 -3.89
C LYS A 35 9.53 1.12 -5.10
N VAL A 36 9.25 2.39 -5.36
CA VAL A 36 8.50 2.83 -6.54
C VAL A 36 9.35 2.64 -7.79
N VAL A 37 8.78 2.06 -8.84
CA VAL A 37 9.47 1.76 -10.09
C VAL A 37 8.74 2.27 -11.34
N ALA A 38 7.44 2.50 -11.28
CA ALA A 38 6.69 3.16 -12.35
C ALA A 38 5.48 3.93 -11.81
N VAL A 39 5.07 4.96 -12.54
CA VAL A 39 3.84 5.73 -12.34
C VAL A 39 3.18 5.94 -13.71
N ASP A 40 1.89 5.64 -13.81
CA ASP A 40 1.08 5.82 -15.04
C ASP A 40 1.75 5.25 -16.30
N ALA A 41 2.17 3.98 -16.20
CA ALA A 41 2.89 3.23 -17.24
C ALA A 41 4.25 3.82 -17.68
N GLY A 42 4.74 4.87 -17.01
CA GLY A 42 6.08 5.42 -17.18
C GLY A 42 7.04 4.91 -16.10
N TYR A 43 8.18 4.35 -16.50
CA TYR A 43 9.22 4.00 -15.54
C TYR A 43 9.80 5.23 -14.86
N THR A 44 10.05 5.12 -13.57
CA THR A 44 10.69 6.18 -12.76
C THR A 44 12.14 5.83 -12.46
N VAL A 45 12.94 6.82 -12.06
CA VAL A 45 14.18 6.53 -11.32
C VAL A 45 13.75 5.95 -9.97
N PRO A 46 14.09 4.68 -9.65
CA PRO A 46 13.48 4.05 -8.50
C PRO A 46 13.85 4.71 -7.18
N TYR A 47 12.86 4.90 -6.31
CA TYR A 47 13.05 5.48 -4.98
C TYR A 47 12.28 4.71 -3.92
N VAL A 48 12.73 4.79 -2.67
CA VAL A 48 12.14 4.05 -1.54
C VAL A 48 11.31 4.99 -0.68
N THR A 49 10.11 4.55 -0.30
CA THR A 49 9.20 5.30 0.56
C THR A 49 8.39 4.36 1.46
N GLY A 50 8.02 4.81 2.66
CA GLY A 50 7.08 4.10 3.53
C GLY A 50 5.61 4.38 3.21
N VAL A 51 5.32 5.37 2.37
CA VAL A 51 3.96 5.80 2.01
C VAL A 51 3.88 6.22 0.54
N VAL A 52 2.80 5.83 -0.12
CA VAL A 52 2.44 6.29 -1.47
C VAL A 52 1.23 7.21 -1.32
N VAL A 53 1.27 8.38 -1.96
CA VAL A 53 0.09 9.24 -2.16
C VAL A 53 -0.34 9.06 -3.60
N ILE A 54 -1.62 8.74 -3.82
CA ILE A 54 -2.13 8.41 -5.15
C ILE A 54 -3.49 9.06 -5.39
N GLY A 55 -3.63 9.81 -6.48
CA GLY A 55 -4.88 10.47 -6.88
C GLY A 55 -5.79 9.57 -7.71
N PRO A 56 -7.11 9.86 -7.77
CA PRO A 56 -8.05 9.11 -8.61
C PRO A 56 -7.57 8.96 -10.05
N GLY A 57 -7.62 7.74 -10.58
CA GLY A 57 -7.18 7.40 -11.94
C GLY A 57 -5.68 7.12 -12.07
N GLN A 58 -4.85 7.49 -11.09
CA GLN A 58 -3.42 7.21 -11.14
C GLN A 58 -3.11 5.75 -10.77
N THR A 59 -1.95 5.31 -11.26
CA THR A 59 -1.36 3.99 -10.98
C THR A 59 0.09 4.13 -10.51
N VAL A 60 0.47 3.36 -9.51
CA VAL A 60 1.85 3.33 -8.99
C VAL A 60 2.28 1.88 -8.84
N ASP A 61 3.38 1.53 -9.50
CA ASP A 61 4.00 0.22 -9.41
C ASP A 61 5.13 0.26 -8.36
N VAL A 62 5.03 -0.60 -7.35
CA VAL A 62 6.02 -0.71 -6.28
C VAL A 62 6.53 -2.13 -6.12
N LEU A 63 7.82 -2.26 -5.81
CA LEU A 63 8.41 -3.49 -5.32
C LEU A 63 8.32 -3.53 -3.79
N LEU A 64 7.65 -4.56 -3.28
CA LEU A 64 7.57 -4.90 -1.87
C LEU A 64 8.51 -6.07 -1.59
N ALA A 65 9.58 -5.83 -0.83
CA ALA A 65 10.40 -6.90 -0.29
C ALA A 65 9.72 -7.49 0.95
N ALA A 66 9.54 -8.81 1.01
CA ALA A 66 9.04 -9.51 2.19
C ALA A 66 10.19 -9.77 3.18
N ASP A 67 10.75 -8.69 3.72
CA ASP A 67 11.98 -8.69 4.54
C ASP A 67 11.73 -8.63 6.06
N GLN A 68 10.46 -8.59 6.48
CA GLN A 68 10.08 -8.55 7.89
C GLN A 68 10.02 -9.95 8.52
N GLU A 69 9.88 -9.99 9.84
CA GLU A 69 9.65 -11.25 10.57
C GLU A 69 8.36 -11.95 10.13
N VAL A 70 8.33 -13.27 10.31
CA VAL A 70 7.16 -14.07 9.92
C VAL A 70 5.98 -13.65 10.79
N GLY A 71 5.02 -12.95 10.17
CA GLY A 71 3.88 -12.38 10.86
C GLY A 71 2.82 -11.83 9.90
N SER A 72 1.90 -11.06 10.45
CA SER A 72 0.85 -10.38 9.69
C SER A 72 0.96 -8.86 9.86
N TYR A 73 0.93 -8.14 8.74
CA TYR A 73 1.14 -6.70 8.68
C TYR A 73 -0.01 -6.01 7.96
N TYR A 74 -0.60 -4.99 8.57
CA TYR A 74 -1.70 -4.26 7.93
C TYR A 74 -1.21 -3.47 6.71
N MET A 75 -1.95 -3.59 5.62
CA MET A 75 -2.01 -2.60 4.56
C MET A 75 -3.14 -1.64 4.90
N ALA A 76 -2.94 -0.35 4.71
CA ALA A 76 -3.96 0.65 5.00
C ALA A 76 -4.02 1.69 3.90
N ALA A 77 -5.24 2.12 3.57
CA ALA A 77 -5.47 3.32 2.79
C ALA A 77 -6.45 4.26 3.49
N ASN A 78 -6.17 5.56 3.43
CA ASN A 78 -6.99 6.61 4.03
C ASN A 78 -6.92 7.89 3.18
N ALA A 79 -8.00 8.67 3.18
CA ALA A 79 -8.09 9.90 2.43
C ALA A 79 -7.06 10.94 2.89
N TYR A 80 -6.40 11.58 1.94
CA TYR A 80 -5.69 12.83 2.19
C TYR A 80 -6.70 13.96 2.32
N SER A 81 -6.61 14.74 3.40
CA SER A 81 -7.45 15.92 3.62
C SER A 81 -6.62 17.02 4.26
N SER A 82 -6.61 18.19 3.62
CA SER A 82 -5.90 19.39 4.08
C SER A 82 -6.81 20.59 4.32
N ALA A 83 -8.05 20.55 3.83
CA ALA A 83 -9.01 21.62 3.99
C ALA A 83 -9.73 21.50 5.35
N ALA A 84 -9.67 22.58 6.14
CA ALA A 84 -10.35 22.63 7.43
C ALA A 84 -11.87 22.73 7.24
N GLY A 85 -12.64 21.94 8.01
CA GLY A 85 -14.10 22.02 8.03
C GLY A 85 -14.82 21.38 6.84
N THR A 86 -14.11 20.77 5.88
CA THR A 86 -14.73 20.03 4.77
C THR A 86 -15.02 18.59 5.19
N LEU A 87 -16.23 18.12 4.87
CA LEU A 87 -16.61 16.72 5.10
C LEU A 87 -15.96 15.81 4.06
N PHE A 88 -15.42 14.68 4.51
CA PHE A 88 -14.89 13.61 3.67
C PHE A 88 -15.09 12.27 4.39
N ASP A 89 -14.97 11.17 3.65
CA ASP A 89 -14.92 9.84 4.26
C ASP A 89 -13.59 9.67 5.01
N ASN A 90 -13.64 9.76 6.34
CA ASN A 90 -12.48 9.64 7.21
C ASN A 90 -12.18 8.19 7.63
N THR A 91 -12.88 7.20 7.08
CA THR A 91 -12.63 5.80 7.39
C THR A 91 -11.28 5.35 6.83
N THR A 92 -10.73 4.28 7.40
CA THR A 92 -9.50 3.66 6.92
C THR A 92 -9.82 2.26 6.43
N THR A 93 -9.62 2.02 5.14
CA THR A 93 -9.71 0.65 4.59
C THR A 93 -8.43 -0.12 4.89
N ARG A 94 -8.56 -1.43 5.11
CA ARG A 94 -7.45 -2.29 5.53
C ARG A 94 -7.38 -3.57 4.71
N GLY A 95 -6.15 -3.96 4.39
CA GLY A 95 -5.76 -5.29 3.93
C GLY A 95 -4.68 -5.86 4.86
N VAL A 96 -4.24 -7.10 4.63
CA VAL A 96 -3.19 -7.73 5.46
C VAL A 96 -2.19 -8.46 4.56
N VAL A 97 -0.91 -8.16 4.73
CA VAL A 97 0.20 -8.99 4.25
C VAL A 97 0.41 -10.10 5.26
N VAL A 98 0.30 -11.35 4.82
CA VAL A 98 0.42 -12.55 5.67
C VAL A 98 1.62 -13.35 5.20
N TYR A 99 2.65 -13.45 6.04
CA TYR A 99 3.81 -14.27 5.74
C TYR A 99 3.45 -15.76 5.81
N GLU A 100 4.03 -16.58 4.92
CA GLU A 100 3.95 -18.03 5.02
C GLU A 100 4.50 -18.50 6.39
N GLY A 101 3.73 -19.36 7.08
CA GLY A 101 4.05 -19.79 8.44
C GLY A 101 3.66 -18.79 9.53
N ALA A 102 3.07 -17.63 9.19
CA ALA A 102 2.50 -16.75 10.20
C ALA A 102 1.37 -17.47 10.95
N PRO A 103 1.26 -17.29 12.29
CA PRO A 103 0.14 -17.82 13.04
C PRO A 103 -1.17 -17.34 12.42
N THR A 104 -2.13 -18.25 12.25
CA THR A 104 -3.49 -17.87 11.87
C THR A 104 -3.98 -16.88 12.91
N SER A 105 -4.20 -15.63 12.53
CA SER A 105 -4.89 -14.67 13.40
C SER A 105 -6.25 -15.29 13.73
N ALA A 106 -6.51 -15.51 15.03
CA ALA A 106 -7.80 -15.95 15.53
C ALA A 106 -8.92 -15.00 15.08
#